data_AF-A0A2V5MAF2-F1
#
_entry.id   AF-A0A2V5MAF2-F1
#
_cell.length_a   1.000
_cell.length_b   1.000
_cell.length_c   1.000
_cell.angle_alpha   90.00
_cell.angle_beta   90.00
_cell.angle_gamma   90.00
#
_symmetry.space_group_name_H-M   'P 1'
#
loop_
_entity.id
_entity.type
_entity.pdbx_description
1 polymer ?
#
loop_
_entity_poly.entity_id
_entity_poly.type
_entity_poly.pdbx_seq_one_letter_code
_entity_poly.pdbx_strand_id
1 'polypeptide(L)'
;YKFAQFTEWPKEAFADENAPFVFGILGKDPFGKDIDIIKGATLKGRKLEVKYFSEVNEVKNCHILFISDSKEKWLPEILKALENTSILTVGEMDRFVERNGVLNILPGREKRPYEINQAAAEKARLRIHSSLL
;
A
#
# COMPACT_ATOMS: atom_id res chain seq x y z
N TYR A 1 -6.34 -3.96 6.05
CA TYR A 1 -5.86 -2.92 6.99
C TYR A 1 -4.86 -3.42 8.05
N LYS A 2 -4.84 -4.70 8.47
CA LYS A 2 -3.94 -5.19 9.55
C LYS A 2 -2.46 -4.83 9.37
N PHE A 3 -1.90 -5.01 8.16
CA PHE A 3 -0.49 -4.63 7.87
C PHE A 3 -0.18 -3.17 8.15
N ALA A 4 -1.15 -2.28 7.95
CA ALA A 4 -0.98 -0.87 8.24
C ALA A 4 -0.83 -0.58 9.73
N GLN A 5 -1.39 -1.42 10.61
CA GLN A 5 -1.20 -1.29 12.05
C GLN A 5 0.26 -1.59 12.44
N PHE A 6 0.87 -2.57 11.77
CA PHE A 6 2.24 -3.03 12.02
C PHE A 6 3.31 -2.32 11.18
N THR A 7 2.91 -1.34 10.37
CA THR A 7 3.84 -0.51 9.60
C THR A 7 3.96 0.86 10.25
N GLU A 8 5.18 1.36 10.36
CA GLU A 8 5.48 2.71 10.80
C GLU A 8 5.90 3.55 9.61
N TRP A 9 5.27 4.72 9.50
CA TRP A 9 5.60 5.74 8.53
C TRP A 9 6.40 6.85 9.23
N PRO A 10 7.32 7.51 8.51
CA PRO A 10 7.97 8.71 9.00
C PRO A 10 6.95 9.85 9.14
N LYS A 11 7.21 10.83 10.01
CA LYS A 11 6.25 11.92 10.28
C LYS A 11 5.93 12.73 9.03
N GLU A 12 6.93 12.89 8.16
CA GLU A 12 6.90 13.63 6.91
C GLU A 12 6.03 12.96 5.83
N ALA A 13 5.59 11.71 6.05
CA ALA A 13 4.60 11.06 5.18
C ALA A 13 3.22 11.73 5.30
N PHE A 14 2.95 12.38 6.44
CA PHE A 14 1.71 13.08 6.72
C PHE A 14 1.92 14.59 6.62
N ALA A 15 0.94 15.31 6.07
CA ALA A 15 0.99 16.77 5.97
C ALA A 15 0.99 17.45 7.36
N ASP A 16 0.24 16.90 8.31
CA ASP A 16 0.13 17.37 9.69
C ASP A 16 -0.42 16.26 10.62
N GLU A 17 -0.64 16.57 11.90
CA GLU A 17 -1.15 15.62 12.91
C GLU A 17 -2.60 15.18 12.69
N ASN A 18 -3.41 16.01 12.02
CA ASN A 18 -4.82 15.74 11.71
C ASN A 18 -5.02 15.19 10.29
N ALA A 19 -3.97 15.17 9.46
CA ALA A 19 -4.05 14.67 8.10
C ALA A 19 -4.60 13.23 8.03
N PRO A 20 -5.49 12.94 7.07
CA PRO A 20 -6.07 11.62 6.93
C PRO A 20 -5.01 10.58 6.56
N PHE A 21 -5.28 9.33 6.91
CA PHE A 21 -4.54 8.20 6.39
C PHE A 21 -5.15 7.81 5.04
N VAL A 22 -4.35 7.86 3.97
CA VAL A 22 -4.85 7.66 2.61
C VAL A 22 -4.52 6.26 2.09
N PHE A 23 -5.56 5.52 1.72
CA PHE A 23 -5.50 4.26 0.99
C PHE A 23 -5.81 4.52 -0.49
N GLY A 24 -4.81 4.42 -1.34
CA GLY A 24 -4.91 4.57 -2.78
C GLY A 24 -5.16 3.25 -3.50
N ILE A 25 -5.94 3.31 -4.57
CA ILE A 25 -6.11 2.21 -5.54
C ILE A 25 -5.64 2.74 -6.89
N LEU A 26 -4.62 2.12 -7.48
CA LEU A 26 -4.09 2.46 -8.79
C LEU A 26 -4.50 1.41 -9.81
N GLY A 27 -5.30 1.83 -10.80
CA GLY A 27 -5.88 0.94 -11.81
C GLY A 27 -7.30 0.49 -11.46
N LYS A 28 -7.70 -0.68 -11.99
CA LYS A 28 -9.05 -1.22 -11.80
C LYS A 28 -9.27 -1.56 -10.32
N ASP A 29 -10.39 -1.10 -9.75
CA ASP A 29 -10.77 -1.42 -8.38
C ASP A 29 -11.23 -2.89 -8.26
N PRO A 30 -10.50 -3.75 -7.53
CA PRO A 30 -10.93 -5.12 -7.29
C PRO A 30 -11.89 -5.25 -6.10
N PHE A 31 -12.00 -4.22 -5.25
CA PHE A 31 -12.71 -4.29 -3.97
C PHE A 31 -14.20 -3.95 -4.10
N GLY A 32 -14.56 -3.12 -5.09
CA GLY A 32 -15.95 -2.74 -5.32
C GLY A 32 -16.62 -2.18 -4.06
N LYS A 33 -17.71 -2.80 -3.60
CA LYS A 33 -18.45 -2.35 -2.40
C LYS A 33 -17.74 -2.70 -1.08
N ASP A 34 -16.83 -3.67 -1.07
CA ASP A 34 -16.16 -4.10 0.17
C ASP A 34 -15.23 -3.00 0.72
N ILE A 35 -14.80 -2.09 -0.15
CA ILE A 35 -14.01 -0.92 0.24
C ILE A 35 -14.81 0.07 1.10
N ASP A 36 -16.14 0.04 1.06
CA ASP A 36 -16.97 0.93 1.88
C ASP A 36 -16.86 0.60 3.38
N ILE A 37 -16.50 -0.65 3.71
CA ILE A 37 -16.32 -1.11 5.10
C ILE A 37 -15.16 -0.36 5.78
N ILE A 38 -14.16 0.06 5.00
CA ILE A 38 -13.00 0.80 5.52
C ILE A 38 -13.18 2.32 5.43
N LYS A 39 -14.15 2.82 4.66
CA LYS A 39 -14.42 4.25 4.56
C LYS A 39 -14.90 4.80 5.90
N GLY A 40 -14.23 5.83 6.41
CA GLY A 40 -14.54 6.43 7.70
C GLY A 40 -14.02 5.67 8.93
N ALA A 41 -13.34 4.53 8.73
CA ALA A 41 -12.59 3.88 9.80
C ALA A 41 -11.44 4.78 10.29
N THR A 42 -10.98 4.53 11.52
CA THR A 42 -9.80 5.20 12.08
C THR A 42 -8.62 4.25 12.10
N LEU A 43 -7.49 4.69 11.56
CA LEU A 43 -6.23 3.96 11.57
C LEU A 43 -5.15 4.83 12.22
N LYS A 44 -4.52 4.32 13.29
CA LYS A 44 -3.49 5.06 14.06
C LYS A 44 -3.97 6.47 14.46
N GLY A 45 -5.22 6.61 14.89
CA GLY A 45 -5.83 7.87 15.29
C GLY A 45 -6.25 8.80 14.14
N ARG A 46 -6.02 8.42 12.87
CA ARG A 46 -6.35 9.23 11.69
C ARG A 46 -7.53 8.64 10.93
N LYS A 47 -8.39 9.49 10.38
CA LYS A 47 -9.49 9.06 9.50
C LYS A 47 -8.92 8.41 8.23
N LEU A 48 -9.49 7.29 7.83
CA LEU A 48 -9.12 6.60 6.60
C LEU A 48 -9.89 7.18 5.42
N GLU A 49 -9.15 7.63 4.42
CA GLU A 49 -9.68 8.07 3.12
C GLU A 49 -9.26 7.10 2.02
N VAL A 50 -10.20 6.76 1.15
CA VAL A 50 -9.94 5.94 -0.03
C VAL A 50 -9.86 6.85 -1.25
N LYS A 51 -8.78 6.74 -2.03
CA LYS A 51 -8.57 7.50 -3.27
C LYS A 51 -8.31 6.55 -4.42
N TYR A 52 -8.80 6.93 -5.59
CA TYR A 52 -8.62 6.18 -6.83
C TYR A 52 -7.73 6.98 -7.76
N PHE A 53 -6.75 6.31 -8.36
CA PHE A 53 -5.77 6.91 -9.25
C PHE A 53 -5.76 6.14 -10.57
N SER A 54 -5.71 6.87 -11.67
CA SER A 54 -5.54 6.28 -13.00
C SER A 54 -4.06 6.18 -13.35
N GLU A 55 -3.27 7.15 -12.92
CA GLU A 55 -1.84 7.28 -13.23
C GLU A 55 -0.99 7.45 -11.96
N VAL A 56 0.25 6.97 -11.99
CA VAL A 56 1.14 7.01 -10.82
C VAL A 56 1.54 8.44 -10.43
N ASN A 57 1.58 9.37 -11.38
CA ASN A 57 1.89 10.78 -11.13
C ASN A 57 0.79 11.54 -10.36
N GLU A 58 -0.41 10.99 -10.29
CA GLU A 58 -1.53 11.51 -9.49
C GLU A 58 -1.40 11.12 -8.02
N VAL A 59 -0.61 10.08 -7.71
CA VAL A 59 -0.45 9.53 -6.36
C VAL A 59 0.33 10.52 -5.50
N LYS A 60 -0.41 11.32 -4.74
CA LYS A 60 0.12 12.31 -3.78
C LYS A 60 -0.52 12.13 -2.42
N ASN A 61 0.28 12.34 -1.36
CA ASN A 61 -0.16 12.19 0.04
C ASN A 61 -0.84 10.82 0.30
N CYS A 62 -0.36 9.78 -0.37
CA CYS A 62 -0.83 8.42 -0.23
C CYS A 62 0.05 7.68 0.78
N HIS A 63 -0.52 6.74 1.54
CA HIS A 63 0.23 6.01 2.59
C HIS A 63 0.28 4.52 2.29
N ILE A 64 -0.81 3.98 1.76
CA ILE A 64 -0.88 2.63 1.21
C ILE A 64 -1.40 2.76 -0.21
N LEU A 65 -0.72 2.14 -1.17
CA LEU A 65 -1.17 2.10 -2.55
C LEU A 65 -1.36 0.65 -2.98
N PHE A 66 -2.61 0.25 -3.20
CA PHE A 66 -2.92 -0.99 -3.88
C PHE A 66 -2.74 -0.81 -5.38
N ILE A 67 -1.89 -1.61 -5.99
CA ILE A 67 -1.64 -1.63 -7.43
C ILE A 67 -2.38 -2.83 -8.00
N SER A 68 -3.38 -2.58 -8.84
CA SER A 68 -4.14 -3.64 -9.50
C SER A 68 -3.31 -4.35 -10.56
N ASP A 69 -3.59 -5.64 -10.75
CA ASP A 69 -3.17 -6.47 -11.88
C ASP A 69 -3.34 -5.80 -13.26
N SER A 70 -4.37 -4.96 -13.43
CA SER A 70 -4.57 -4.14 -14.63
C SER A 70 -3.39 -3.21 -14.96
N LYS A 71 -2.49 -2.97 -13.99
CA LYS A 71 -1.27 -2.17 -14.14
C LYS A 71 0.01 -3.01 -14.24
N GLU A 72 -0.08 -4.34 -14.29
CA GLU A 72 1.08 -5.25 -14.29
C GLU A 72 2.12 -4.89 -15.37
N LYS A 73 1.66 -4.54 -16.58
CA LYS A 73 2.54 -4.14 -17.68
C LYS A 73 3.42 -2.94 -17.35
N TRP A 74 2.95 -2.02 -16.52
CA TRP A 74 3.64 -0.78 -16.12
C TRP A 74 4.20 -0.86 -14.70
N LEU A 75 4.15 -2.04 -14.07
CA LEU A 75 4.56 -2.22 -12.68
C LEU A 75 6.00 -1.74 -12.42
N PRO A 76 7.01 -2.04 -13.28
CA PRO A 76 8.36 -1.55 -13.08
C PRO A 76 8.45 -0.01 -13.05
N GLU A 77 7.77 0.68 -13.97
CA GLU A 77 7.74 2.13 -14.02
C GLU A 77 7.01 2.74 -12.83
N ILE A 78 5.89 2.14 -12.42
CA ILE A 78 5.11 2.56 -11.25
C ILE A 78 5.95 2.45 -9.98
N LEU A 79 6.57 1.28 -9.73
CA LEU A 79 7.37 1.07 -8.54
C LEU A 79 8.58 2.00 -8.50
N LYS A 80 9.23 2.22 -9.65
CA LYS A 80 10.33 3.18 -9.78
C LYS A 80 9.88 4.61 -9.47
N ALA A 81 8.71 5.04 -9.93
CA ALA A 81 8.17 6.37 -9.64
C ALA A 81 7.81 6.56 -8.15
N LEU A 82 7.52 5.47 -7.45
CA LEU A 82 7.21 5.45 -6.02
C LEU A 82 8.45 5.21 -5.15
N GLU A 83 9.62 4.97 -5.73
CA GLU A 83 10.87 4.85 -4.96
C GLU A 83 11.12 6.13 -4.14
N ASN A 84 11.63 5.95 -2.92
CA ASN A 84 11.89 7.03 -1.97
C ASN A 84 10.64 7.83 -1.52
N THR A 85 9.44 7.41 -1.92
CA THR A 85 8.20 7.86 -1.30
C THR A 85 7.92 7.02 -0.05
N SER A 86 7.13 7.55 0.88
CA SER A 86 6.70 6.81 2.08
C SER A 86 5.37 6.10 1.86
N ILE A 87 5.29 5.34 0.77
CA ILE A 87 4.10 4.60 0.34
C ILE A 87 4.34 3.11 0.51
N LEU A 88 3.45 2.43 1.23
CA LEU A 88 3.39 0.98 1.31
C LEU A 88 2.70 0.47 0.05
N THR A 89 3.47 -0.08 -0.90
CA THR A 89 2.89 -0.68 -2.11
C THR A 89 2.37 -2.08 -1.82
N VAL A 90 1.13 -2.32 -2.25
CA VAL A 90 0.43 -3.59 -2.05
C VAL A 90 -0.03 -4.09 -3.41
N GLY A 91 0.20 -5.37 -3.70
CA GLY A 91 -0.25 -6.02 -4.92
C GLY A 91 -0.84 -7.39 -4.62
N GLU A 92 -1.44 -7.96 -5.66
CA GLU A 92 -1.95 -9.34 -5.69
C GLU A 92 -1.55 -9.97 -7.03
N MET A 93 -0.27 -9.85 -7.36
CA MET A 93 0.28 -10.28 -8.64
C MET A 93 1.39 -11.30 -8.39
N ASP A 94 1.56 -12.23 -9.31
CA ASP A 94 2.66 -13.20 -9.24
C ASP A 94 4.00 -12.47 -9.14
N ARG A 95 4.90 -12.92 -8.26
CA ARG A 95 6.25 -12.33 -8.13
C ARG A 95 6.26 -10.81 -7.85
N PHE A 96 5.19 -10.22 -7.30
CA PHE A 96 5.14 -8.78 -7.02
C PHE A 96 6.30 -8.30 -6.13
N VAL A 97 6.61 -9.08 -5.09
CA VAL A 97 7.72 -8.82 -4.15
C VAL A 97 9.08 -8.94 -4.84
N GLU A 98 9.27 -9.91 -5.74
CA GLU A 98 10.49 -10.05 -6.55
C GLU A 98 10.69 -8.86 -7.49
N ARG A 99 9.60 -8.21 -7.90
CA ARG A 99 9.58 -7.01 -8.75
C ARG A 99 9.75 -5.70 -7.96
N ASN A 100 10.21 -5.75 -6.71
CA ASN A 100 10.36 -4.63 -5.76
C ASN A 100 9.06 -4.04 -5.17
N GLY A 101 7.93 -4.74 -5.30
CA GLY A 101 6.75 -4.42 -4.51
C GLY A 101 6.98 -4.71 -3.02
N VAL A 102 6.35 -3.95 -2.11
CA VAL A 102 6.58 -4.12 -0.67
C VAL A 102 5.80 -5.29 -0.08
N LEU A 103 4.50 -5.36 -0.35
CA LEU A 103 3.61 -6.39 0.19
C LEU A 103 2.83 -7.04 -0.95
N ASN A 104 2.93 -8.36 -1.08
CA ASN A 104 2.07 -9.14 -1.97
C ASN A 104 1.02 -9.88 -1.13
N ILE A 105 -0.24 -9.83 -1.55
CA ILE A 105 -1.31 -10.65 -0.98
C ILE A 105 -1.43 -11.90 -1.85
N LEU A 106 -1.58 -13.06 -1.22
CA LEU A 106 -1.71 -14.36 -1.88
C LEU A 106 -3.04 -15.01 -1.48
N PRO A 107 -4.16 -14.67 -2.13
CA PRO A 107 -5.45 -15.28 -1.84
C PRO A 107 -5.40 -16.79 -2.07
N GLY A 108 -6.14 -17.54 -1.26
CA GLY A 108 -6.20 -19.00 -1.35
C GLY A 108 -5.04 -19.75 -0.67
N ARG A 109 -4.02 -19.05 -0.16
CA ARG A 109 -2.94 -19.68 0.63
C ARG A 109 -3.32 -19.76 2.11
N GLU A 110 -3.40 -20.98 2.67
CA GLU A 110 -3.82 -21.17 4.08
C GLU A 110 -2.81 -20.63 5.11
N LYS A 111 -1.51 -20.81 4.85
CA LYS A 111 -0.43 -20.39 5.76
C LYS A 111 0.36 -19.25 5.14
N ARG A 112 0.43 -18.11 5.84
CA ARG A 112 1.08 -16.86 5.39
C ARG A 112 0.53 -16.42 4.02
N PRO A 113 -0.71 -15.89 3.96
CA PRO A 113 -1.35 -15.43 2.72
C PRO A 113 -0.75 -14.12 2.19
N TYR A 114 0.54 -13.91 2.40
CA TYR A 114 1.25 -12.71 2.02
C TYR A 114 2.76 -12.95 1.90
N GLU A 115 3.42 -12.06 1.16
CA GLU A 115 4.87 -11.97 1.05
C GLU A 115 5.29 -10.52 1.29
N ILE A 116 6.43 -10.32 1.95
CA ILE A 116 6.95 -8.99 2.27
C ILE A 116 8.37 -8.86 1.73
N ASN A 117 8.62 -7.77 1.00
CA ASN A 117 9.96 -7.33 0.65
C ASN A 117 10.44 -6.30 1.67
N GLN A 118 11.20 -6.75 2.67
CA GLN A 118 11.70 -5.85 3.72
C GLN A 118 12.67 -4.79 3.16
N ALA A 119 13.49 -5.14 2.17
CA ALA A 119 14.39 -4.18 1.53
C ALA A 119 13.63 -3.08 0.77
N ALA A 120 12.51 -3.43 0.11
CA ALA A 120 11.65 -2.42 -0.52
C ALA A 120 10.93 -1.54 0.51
N ALA A 121 10.49 -2.10 1.63
CA ALA A 121 9.91 -1.33 2.73
C ALA A 121 10.90 -0.30 3.29
N GLU A 122 12.14 -0.73 3.54
CA GLU A 122 13.21 0.14 4.05
C GLU A 122 13.58 1.25 3.05
N LYS A 123 13.63 0.94 1.73
CA LYS A 123 13.79 1.96 0.67
C LYS A 123 12.64 2.97 0.63
N ALA A 124 11.42 2.55 0.95
CA ALA A 124 10.26 3.43 1.13
C ALA A 124 10.27 4.18 2.48
N ARG A 125 11.33 4.01 3.30
CA ARG A 125 11.44 4.56 4.66
C ARG A 125 10.34 4.06 5.60
N LEU A 126 9.84 2.86 5.34
CA LEU A 126 8.82 2.20 6.16
C LEU A 126 9.47 1.15 7.04
N ARG A 127 9.01 1.08 8.29
CA ARG A 127 9.41 0.01 9.20
C ARG A 127 8.24 -0.93 9.42
N ILE A 128 8.39 -2.18 8.99
CA ILE A 128 7.36 -3.21 9.18
C ILE A 128 7.80 -4.12 10.32
N HIS A 129 7.00 -4.20 11.37
CA HIS A 129 7.25 -5.10 12.50
C HIS A 129 6.74 -6.51 12.18
N SER A 130 7.54 -7.27 11.43
CA SER A 130 7.20 -8.61 10.92
C SER A 130 6.99 -9.66 12.02
N SER A 131 7.48 -9.45 13.23
CA SER A 131 7.26 -10.32 14.39
C SER A 131 5.82 -10.30 14.92
N LEU A 132 4.99 -9.36 14.45
CA LEU A 132 3.61 -9.16 14.90
C LEU A 132 2.56 -9.58 13.84
N LEU A 133 3.01 -10.19 12.74
CA LEU A 133 2.20 -10.56 11.57
C LEU A 133 1.95 -12.07 11.44
#